data_AF-A0A969K096-F1
#
_entry.id   AF-A0A969K096-F1
#
_cell.length_a   1.000
_cell.length_b   1.000
_cell.length_c   1.000
_cell.angle_alpha   90.00
_cell.angle_beta   90.00
_cell.angle_gamma   90.00
#
_symmetry.space_group_name_H-M   'P 1'
#
loop_
_entity.id
_entity.type
_entity.pdbx_description
1 polymer ?
#
loop_
_entity_poly.entity_id
_entity_poly.type
_entity_poly.pdbx_seq_one_letter_code
_entity_poly.pdbx_strand_id
1 'polypeptide(L)' 'MTQNKPTITAFFPAYNDAGTIPSMVISVLLTLRELTDDYEVVVINDGSKDHTAQVLDD' A
#
# COMPACT_ATOMS: atom_id res chain seq x y z
N MET A 1 19.48 24.53 -2.74
CA MET A 1 18.61 23.92 -3.76
C MET A 1 17.57 23.12 -3.01
N THR A 2 16.30 23.48 -3.09
CA THR A 2 15.23 22.62 -2.59
C THR A 2 15.21 21.37 -3.46
N GLN A 3 15.66 20.25 -2.91
CA GLN A 3 15.50 18.96 -3.57
C GLN A 3 14.00 18.71 -3.74
N ASN A 4 13.52 18.61 -4.99
CA ASN A 4 12.15 18.20 -5.24
C ASN A 4 12.02 16.75 -4.81
N LYS A 5 11.17 16.50 -3.80
CA LYS A 5 10.79 15.15 -3.42
C LYS A 5 9.99 14.52 -4.59
N PRO A 6 10.20 13.23 -4.92
CA PRO A 6 9.50 12.58 -6.03
C PRO A 6 8.03 12.31 -5.69
N THR A 7 7.15 12.24 -6.68
CA THR A 7 5.82 11.63 -6.55
C THR A 7 5.96 10.11 -6.63
N ILE A 8 5.34 9.34 -5.72
CA ILE A 8 5.52 7.88 -5.65
C ILE A 8 4.17 7.14 -5.67
N THR A 9 4.01 6.22 -6.62
CA THR A 9 2.94 5.21 -6.61
C THR A 9 3.54 3.87 -6.19
N ALA A 10 3.04 3.30 -5.09
CA ALA A 10 3.38 1.94 -4.67
C ALA A 10 2.23 0.98 -4.98
N PHE A 11 2.51 -0.07 -5.75
CA PHE A 11 1.50 -1.00 -6.26
C PHE A 11 1.75 -2.42 -5.74
N PHE A 12 0.68 -3.09 -5.28
CA PHE A 12 0.73 -4.45 -4.75
C PHE A 12 -0.45 -5.30 -5.24
N PRO A 13 -0.22 -6.39 -6.00
CA PRO A 13 -1.23 -7.43 -6.19
C PRO A 13 -1.36 -8.24 -4.90
N ALA A 14 -2.59 -8.54 -4.48
CA ALA A 14 -2.89 -9.28 -3.26
C ALA A 14 -3.79 -10.49 -3.57
N TYR A 15 -3.30 -11.69 -3.24
CA TYR A 15 -4.00 -12.95 -3.40
C TYR A 15 -3.95 -13.77 -2.11
N ASN A 16 -5.10 -13.95 -1.47
CA ASN A 16 -5.25 -14.70 -0.22
C ASN A 16 -4.27 -14.26 0.89
N ASP A 17 -4.15 -12.95 1.09
CA ASP A 17 -3.20 -12.33 2.02
C ASP A 17 -3.89 -11.58 3.18
N ALA A 18 -5.10 -12.01 3.57
CA ALA A 18 -5.84 -11.35 4.66
C ALA A 18 -5.05 -11.28 5.98
N GLY A 19 -4.10 -12.19 6.19
CA GLY A 19 -3.30 -12.27 7.41
C GLY A 19 -2.15 -11.28 7.49
N THR A 20 -1.63 -10.78 6.36
CA THR A 20 -0.45 -9.89 6.37
C THR A 20 -0.64 -8.58 5.63
N ILE A 21 -1.61 -8.50 4.70
CA ILE A 21 -1.84 -7.30 3.89
C ILE A 21 -2.02 -6.00 4.70
N PRO A 22 -2.70 -5.96 5.88
CA PRO A 22 -2.84 -4.70 6.63
C PRO A 22 -1.49 -4.21 7.16
N SER A 23 -0.67 -5.12 7.69
CA SER A 23 0.67 -4.78 8.20
C SER A 23 1.60 -4.29 7.09
N MET A 24 1.54 -4.91 5.91
CA MET A 24 2.31 -4.47 4.73
C MET A 24 1.91 -3.06 4.31
N VAL A 25 0.60 -2.77 4.18
CA VAL A 25 0.11 -1.43 3.82
C VAL A 25 0.58 -0.38 4.82
N ILE A 26 0.49 -0.66 6.13
CA ILE A 26 1.00 0.24 7.18
C ILE A 26 2.49 0.51 7.01
N SER A 27 3.31 -0.53 6.80
CA SER A 27 4.75 -0.36 6.60
C SER A 27 5.06 0.53 5.40
N VAL A 28 4.39 0.33 4.27
CA VAL A 28 4.56 1.15 3.06
C VAL A 28 4.18 2.60 3.33
N LEU A 29 3.04 2.84 3.99
CA LEU A 29 2.60 4.20 4.33
C LEU A 29 3.61 4.93 5.24
N LEU A 30 4.18 4.23 6.23
CA LEU A 30 5.20 4.81 7.10
C LEU A 30 6.47 5.17 6.32
N THR A 31 6.93 4.28 5.43
CA THR A 31 8.11 4.52 4.60
C THR A 31 7.90 5.66 3.60
N LEU A 32 6.76 5.70 2.91
CA LEU A 32 6.50 6.72 1.88
C LEU A 32 6.44 8.14 2.47
N ARG A 33 5.89 8.30 3.68
CA ARG A 33 5.85 9.59 4.39
C ARG A 33 7.24 10.16 4.71
N GLU A 34 8.27 9.31 4.82
CA GLU A 34 9.64 9.79 5.01
C GLU A 34 10.25 10.33 3.72
N LEU A 35 9.77 9.87 2.56
CA LEU A 35 10.31 10.17 1.24
C LEU A 35 9.61 11.34 0.55
N THR A 36 8.27 11.39 0.63
CA THR A 36 7.45 12.37 -0.06
C THR A 36 6.10 12.58 0.62
N ASP A 37 5.51 13.75 0.40
CA ASP A 37 4.15 14.07 0.81
C ASP A 37 3.13 13.76 -0.30
N ASP A 38 3.63 13.43 -1.51
CA ASP A 38 2.83 13.11 -2.70
C ASP A 38 3.01 11.63 -3.07
N TYR A 39 2.16 10.78 -2.48
CA TYR A 39 2.18 9.36 -2.73
C TYR A 39 0.80 8.72 -2.73
N GLU A 40 0.69 7.59 -3.42
CA GLU A 40 -0.48 6.71 -3.40
C GLU A 40 -0.04 5.25 -3.18
N VAL A 41 -0.91 4.47 -2.54
CA VAL A 41 -0.76 3.02 -2.38
C VAL A 41 -1.95 2.36 -3.05
N VAL A 42 -1.68 1.52 -4.05
CA VAL A 42 -2.69 0.81 -4.83
C VAL A 42 -2.55 -0.69 -4.54
N VAL A 43 -3.54 -1.24 -3.84
CA VAL A 43 -3.66 -2.69 -3.63
C VAL A 43 -4.70 -3.24 -4.60
N ILE A 44 -4.32 -4.22 -5.41
CA ILE A 44 -5.23 -4.88 -6.34
C ILE A 44 -5.57 -6.25 -5.81
N ASN A 45 -6.86 -6.53 -5.64
CA ASN A 45 -7.33 -7.88 -5.39
C ASN A 45 -7.11 -8.75 -6.63
N ASP A 46 -6.13 -9.65 -6.56
CA ASP A 46 -5.72 -10.58 -7.63
C ASP A 46 -6.53 -11.89 -7.59
N GLY A 47 -7.86 -11.76 -7.47
CA GLY A 47 -8.76 -12.92 -7.43
C GLY A 47 -8.76 -13.68 -6.11
N SER A 48 -8.51 -13.00 -4.99
CA SER A 48 -8.59 -13.57 -3.64
C SER A 48 -9.96 -14.19 -3.37
N LYS A 49 -9.97 -15.31 -2.65
CA LYS A 49 -11.19 -16.01 -2.21
C LYS A 49 -11.44 -15.88 -0.70
N ASP A 50 -10.47 -15.34 0.02
CA ASP A 50 -10.55 -15.08 1.45
C ASP A 50 -11.00 -13.63 1.74
N HIS A 51 -10.66 -13.13 2.92
CA HIS A 51 -11.04 -11.79 3.38
C HIS A 51 -10.04 -10.68 3.01
N THR A 52 -9.15 -10.91 2.02
CA THR A 52 -8.05 -9.96 1.68
C THR A 52 -8.53 -8.54 1.39
N ALA A 53 -9.63 -8.38 0.65
CA ALA A 53 -10.17 -7.06 0.34
C ALA A 53 -10.83 -6.44 1.59
N GLN A 54 -11.59 -7.25 2.33
CA GLN A 54 -12.38 -6.82 3.48
C GLN A 54 -11.51 -6.30 4.63
N VAL A 55 -10.30 -6.85 4.81
CA VAL A 55 -9.38 -6.36 5.85
C VAL A 55 -8.74 -5.00 5.51
N LEU A 56 -8.98 -4.48 4.31
CA LEU A 56 -8.58 -3.14 3.88
C LEU A 56 -9.76 -2.18 3.71
N ASP A 57 -11.00 -2.67 3.82
CA ASP A 57 -12.23 -1.86 3.77
C ASP A 57 -12.55 -1.35 5.19
N ASP A 58 -11.91 -0.25 5.60
CA ASP A 58 -12.28 0.58 6.78
C ASP A 58 -11.95 2.07 6.54
#